data_AF-A0A829GB41-F1
#
_entry.id   AF-A0A829GB41-F1
#
_cell.length_a   1.000
_cell.length_b   1.000
_cell.length_c   1.000
_cell.angle_alpha   90.00
_cell.angle_beta   90.00
_cell.angle_gamma   90.00
#
_symmetry.space_group_name_H-M   'P 1'
#
loop_
_entity.id
_entity.type
_entity.pdbx_description
1 polymer ?
#
loop_
_entity_poly.entity_id
_entity_poly.type
_entity_poly.pdbx_seq_one_letter_code
_entity_poly.pdbx_strand_id
1 'polypeptide(L)'
;MDTTNTETERRCIGCGAILQTTDPKKPGYLPKATLSKADPDDEIYCQRCFRLRHYNEIAPVTLTDDDFLRLLNAIGESNALIVNVIDIFDFNGSVIPGLHRFVGDNPVILVGNKADVLPKSLNPNRLKNWLQQQAKAQGLRPVVTMLASAKKGFGVDELLDAIEKYRDHRDVYVVGVTNTGKSTLINRIIKELTGVEDLITTSRFPGTTLDRIMIPLDDGQSLIDTPGIIHRHQMAHFVGPKDLKLV
;
A
#
# COMPACT_ATOMS: atom_id res chain seq x y z
N MET A 1 -32.96 31.09 28.53
CA MET A 1 -32.10 31.59 27.45
C MET A 1 -30.89 30.66 27.41
N ASP A 2 -31.03 29.53 26.73
CA ASP A 2 -29.94 28.57 26.54
C ASP A 2 -29.18 28.96 25.28
N THR A 3 -28.00 29.54 25.46
CA THR A 3 -27.02 29.76 24.40
C THR A 3 -26.26 28.46 24.16
N THR A 4 -26.71 27.67 23.19
CA THR A 4 -25.97 26.52 22.66
C THR A 4 -24.71 27.02 21.95
N ASN A 5 -23.56 26.80 22.57
CA ASN A 5 -22.24 26.94 21.95
C ASN A 5 -22.10 25.90 20.84
N THR A 6 -22.34 26.29 19.59
CA THR A 6 -21.92 25.51 18.42
C THR A 6 -20.42 25.68 18.24
N GLU A 7 -19.62 24.88 18.94
CA GLU A 7 -18.23 24.63 18.50
C GLU A 7 -18.32 23.91 17.16
N THR A 8 -18.00 24.63 16.09
CA THR A 8 -17.88 24.06 14.75
C THR A 8 -16.79 22.99 14.78
N GLU A 9 -17.20 21.72 14.66
CA GLU A 9 -16.29 20.58 14.56
C GLU A 9 -15.40 20.76 13.32
N ARG A 10 -14.18 21.29 13.50
CA ARG A 10 -13.22 21.44 12.39
C ARG A 10 -12.80 20.07 11.90
N ARG A 11 -12.84 19.87 10.58
CA ARG A 11 -12.47 18.62 9.91
C ARG A 11 -11.17 18.77 9.14
N CYS A 12 -10.39 17.71 9.12
CA CYS A 12 -9.20 17.61 8.28
C CYS A 12 -9.61 17.60 6.80
N ILE A 13 -9.04 18.48 5.99
CA ILE A 13 -9.35 18.51 4.55
C ILE A 13 -8.81 17.28 3.79
N GLY A 14 -7.80 16.60 4.34
CA GLY A 14 -7.21 15.42 3.71
C GLY A 14 -8.01 14.12 3.93
N CYS A 15 -8.48 13.86 5.16
CA CYS A 15 -9.13 12.58 5.51
C CYS A 15 -10.57 12.70 6.04
N GLY A 16 -11.08 13.93 6.20
CA GLY A 16 -12.41 14.23 6.71
C GLY A 16 -12.63 13.92 8.20
N ALA A 17 -11.59 13.50 8.93
CA ALA A 17 -11.66 13.23 10.37
C ALA A 17 -11.82 14.53 11.18
N ILE A 18 -12.55 14.45 12.30
CA ILE A 18 -12.69 15.56 13.25
C ILE A 18 -11.31 15.84 13.86
N LEU A 19 -10.87 17.10 13.80
CA LEU A 19 -9.57 17.51 14.32
C LEU A 19 -9.58 17.43 15.84
N GLN A 20 -8.55 16.80 16.40
CA GLN A 20 -8.39 16.61 17.83
C GLN A 20 -6.93 16.78 18.24
N THR A 21 -6.68 17.24 19.45
CA THR A 21 -5.31 17.51 19.95
C THR A 21 -4.91 16.63 21.12
N THR A 22 -5.72 15.61 21.44
CA THR A 22 -5.64 14.82 22.67
C THR A 22 -4.86 13.51 22.51
N ASP A 23 -5.06 12.78 21.41
CA ASP A 23 -4.47 11.44 21.20
C ASP A 23 -3.70 11.35 19.88
N PRO A 24 -2.35 11.31 19.91
CA PRO A 24 -1.51 11.19 18.72
C PRO A 24 -1.78 9.98 17.83
N LYS A 25 -2.39 8.92 18.38
CA LYS A 25 -2.64 7.67 17.66
C LYS A 25 -4.00 7.62 16.99
N LYS A 26 -4.92 8.53 17.33
CA LYS A 26 -6.27 8.55 16.76
C LYS A 26 -6.37 9.44 15.52
N PRO A 27 -7.28 9.14 14.57
CA PRO A 27 -7.53 9.98 13.41
C PRO A 27 -7.82 11.43 13.81
N GLY A 28 -7.42 12.37 12.97
CA GLY A 28 -7.65 13.80 13.21
C GLY A 28 -6.67 14.46 14.18
N TYR A 29 -5.68 13.72 14.73
CA TYR A 29 -4.70 14.33 15.63
C TYR A 29 -3.92 15.46 14.96
N LEU A 30 -3.77 16.60 15.64
CA LEU A 30 -2.79 17.62 15.31
C LEU A 30 -2.19 18.22 16.60
N PRO A 31 -0.95 18.74 16.57
CA PRO A 31 -0.38 19.42 17.73
C PRO A 31 -1.21 20.65 18.13
N LYS A 32 -1.40 20.85 19.44
CA LYS A 32 -2.19 21.98 19.98
C LYS A 32 -1.67 23.35 19.52
N ALA A 33 -0.35 23.48 19.33
CA ALA A 33 0.30 24.68 18.82
C ALA A 33 -0.08 25.01 17.36
N THR A 34 -0.43 24.01 16.56
CA THR A 34 -0.89 24.18 15.18
C THR A 34 -2.34 24.64 15.16
N LEU A 35 -3.20 24.04 16.00
CA LEU A 35 -4.61 24.44 16.11
C LEU A 35 -4.76 25.87 16.67
N SER A 36 -3.92 26.25 17.65
CA SER A 36 -3.99 27.58 18.27
C SER A 36 -3.49 28.73 17.37
N LYS A 37 -2.77 28.41 16.29
CA LYS A 37 -2.22 29.38 15.33
C LYS A 37 -3.03 29.47 14.04
N ALA A 38 -4.03 28.62 13.88
CA ALA A 38 -4.79 28.51 12.65
C ALA A 38 -6.10 29.29 12.74
N ASP A 39 -6.31 30.15 11.76
CA ASP A 39 -7.51 30.98 11.64
C ASP A 39 -8.76 30.13 11.40
N PRO A 40 -9.98 30.69 11.60
CA PRO A 40 -11.24 29.96 11.43
C PRO A 40 -11.43 29.35 10.03
N ASP A 41 -10.88 30.00 9.01
CA ASP A 41 -11.03 29.62 7.61
C ASP A 41 -9.81 28.85 7.06
N ASP A 42 -8.82 28.54 7.92
CA ASP A 42 -7.62 27.85 7.47
C ASP A 42 -7.89 26.38 7.10
N GLU A 43 -7.33 26.00 5.96
CA GLU A 43 -7.27 24.62 5.49
C GLU A 43 -6.26 23.80 6.33
N ILE A 44 -6.77 23.10 7.34
CA ILE A 44 -5.93 22.36 8.29
C ILE A 44 -5.88 20.87 7.95
N TYR A 45 -4.66 20.34 7.90
CA TYR A 45 -4.40 18.92 7.86
C TYR A 45 -4.16 18.36 9.27
N CYS A 46 -4.68 17.16 9.54
CA CYS A 46 -4.22 16.38 10.69
C CYS A 46 -2.76 15.95 10.48
N GLN A 47 -2.04 15.63 11.55
CA GLN A 47 -0.64 15.21 11.53
C GLN A 47 -0.40 14.07 10.53
N ARG A 48 -1.34 13.13 10.39
CA ARG A 48 -1.24 12.03 9.42
C ARG A 48 -1.32 12.53 7.98
N CYS A 49 -2.30 13.36 7.63
CA CYS A 49 -2.41 13.92 6.29
C CYS A 49 -1.27 14.90 5.98
N PHE A 50 -0.82 15.66 6.97
CA PHE A 50 0.34 16.54 6.84
C PHE A 50 1.62 15.75 6.56
N ARG A 51 1.87 14.67 7.31
CA ARG A 51 3.04 13.81 7.09
C ARG A 51 2.96 13.03 5.77
N LEU A 52 1.77 12.60 5.39
CA LEU A 52 1.54 12.01 4.07
C LEU A 52 1.83 13.01 2.95
N ARG A 53 1.37 14.26 3.08
CA ARG A 53 1.54 15.30 2.05
C ARG A 53 2.98 15.83 1.94
N HIS A 54 3.66 16.04 3.07
CA HIS A 54 4.98 16.68 3.08
C HIS A 54 6.16 15.70 3.13
N TYR A 55 5.95 14.50 3.67
CA TYR A 55 7.01 13.52 3.87
C TYR A 55 6.72 12.17 3.21
N ASN A 56 5.56 12.02 2.56
CA ASN A 56 5.10 10.77 1.96
C ASN A 56 5.13 9.58 2.96
N GLU A 57 4.94 9.88 4.25
CA GLU A 57 4.98 8.90 5.33
C GLU A 57 3.58 8.39 5.67
N ILE A 58 3.29 7.15 5.28
CA ILE A 58 2.07 6.44 5.66
C ILE A 58 2.22 6.00 7.12
N ALA A 59 1.48 6.63 8.03
CA ALA A 59 1.39 6.15 9.41
C ALA A 59 0.79 4.73 9.41
N PRO A 60 1.43 3.73 10.05
CA PRO A 60 0.94 2.37 10.06
C PRO A 60 -0.36 2.32 10.86
N VAL A 61 -1.47 2.08 10.16
CA VAL A 61 -2.73 1.70 10.81
C VAL A 61 -2.54 0.27 11.28
N THR A 62 -2.70 0.03 12.58
CA THR A 62 -2.75 -1.33 13.13
C THR A 62 -4.06 -1.95 12.66
N LEU A 63 -3.99 -2.67 11.53
CA LEU A 63 -5.11 -3.43 11.00
C LEU A 63 -5.45 -4.57 11.94
N THR A 64 -6.74 -4.73 12.24
CA THR A 64 -7.23 -5.97 12.85
C THR A 64 -7.30 -7.07 11.80
N ASP A 65 -7.21 -8.33 12.22
CA ASP A 65 -7.26 -9.47 11.29
C ASP A 65 -8.62 -9.52 10.55
N ASP A 66 -9.70 -9.01 11.16
CA ASP A 66 -11.05 -8.95 10.56
C ASP A 66 -11.17 -7.88 9.46
N ASP A 67 -10.62 -6.68 9.69
CA ASP A 67 -10.60 -5.62 8.66
C ASP A 67 -9.81 -6.06 7.44
N PHE A 68 -8.75 -6.85 7.67
CA PHE A 68 -7.94 -7.44 6.63
C PHE A 68 -8.72 -8.48 5.80
N LEU A 69 -9.45 -9.39 6.43
CA LEU A 69 -10.29 -10.36 5.73
C LEU A 69 -11.37 -9.68 4.88
N ARG A 70 -11.99 -8.61 5.39
CA ARG A 70 -12.96 -7.81 4.63
C ARG A 70 -12.34 -7.17 3.41
N LEU A 71 -11.14 -6.60 3.54
CA LEU A 71 -10.41 -6.00 2.44
C LEU A 71 -10.08 -7.04 1.35
N LEU A 72 -9.58 -8.21 1.75
CA LEU A 72 -9.27 -9.26 0.79
C LEU A 72 -10.51 -9.83 0.09
N ASN A 73 -11.62 -10.00 0.82
CA ASN A 73 -12.89 -10.42 0.21
C ASN A 73 -13.40 -9.39 -0.80
N ALA A 74 -13.33 -8.08 -0.48
CA ALA A 74 -13.75 -7.03 -1.40
C ALA A 74 -12.91 -7.01 -2.69
N ILE A 75 -11.61 -7.27 -2.59
CA ILE A 75 -10.73 -7.43 -3.76
C ILE A 75 -11.12 -8.68 -4.56
N GLY A 76 -11.45 -9.78 -3.88
CA GLY A 76 -11.90 -11.03 -4.50
C GLY A 76 -13.18 -10.94 -5.31
N GLU A 77 -14.17 -10.21 -4.78
CA GLU A 77 -15.44 -9.95 -5.45
C GLU A 77 -15.30 -8.99 -6.64
N SER A 78 -14.21 -8.21 -6.67
CA SER A 78 -13.92 -7.30 -7.77
C SER A 78 -13.27 -8.07 -8.91
N ASN A 79 -13.71 -7.84 -10.15
CA ASN A 79 -13.04 -8.38 -11.34
C ASN A 79 -11.80 -7.52 -11.65
N ALA A 80 -10.64 -7.93 -11.15
CA ALA A 80 -9.44 -7.11 -11.14
C ALA A 80 -8.15 -7.92 -11.38
N LEU A 81 -7.08 -7.26 -11.78
CA LEU A 81 -5.74 -7.81 -11.78
C LEU A 81 -5.09 -7.58 -10.41
N ILE A 82 -4.41 -8.59 -9.87
CA ILE A 82 -3.76 -8.48 -8.57
C ILE A 82 -2.25 -8.53 -8.74
N VAL A 83 -1.56 -7.50 -8.26
CA VAL A 83 -0.11 -7.44 -8.22
C VAL A 83 0.33 -7.72 -6.78
N ASN A 84 0.82 -8.94 -6.53
CA ASN A 84 1.30 -9.36 -5.23
C ASN A 84 2.80 -9.08 -5.08
N VAL A 85 3.15 -8.13 -4.21
CA VAL A 85 4.53 -7.70 -3.95
C VAL A 85 5.09 -8.43 -2.73
N ILE A 86 6.15 -9.19 -2.95
CA ILE A 86 6.84 -9.97 -1.92
C ILE A 86 8.31 -9.55 -1.81
N ASP A 87 8.89 -9.67 -0.61
CA ASP A 87 10.34 -9.56 -0.42
C ASP A 87 11.02 -10.89 -0.78
N ILE A 88 12.03 -10.85 -1.66
CA ILE A 88 12.78 -12.05 -2.04
C ILE A 88 13.66 -12.61 -0.91
N PHE A 89 14.05 -11.79 0.07
CA PHE A 89 14.87 -12.21 1.21
C PHE A 89 14.06 -12.77 2.36
N ASP A 90 12.79 -12.36 2.46
CA ASP A 90 11.85 -12.85 3.47
C ASP A 90 10.56 -13.32 2.79
N PHE A 91 10.68 -14.34 1.93
CA PHE A 91 9.52 -14.88 1.21
C PHE A 91 8.42 -15.35 2.18
N ASN A 92 8.79 -16.14 3.19
CA ASN A 92 7.82 -16.70 4.14
C ASN A 92 7.12 -15.62 4.99
N GLY A 93 7.85 -14.57 5.39
CA GLY A 93 7.25 -13.42 6.06
C GLY A 93 6.47 -12.51 5.13
N SER A 94 6.67 -12.63 3.81
CA SER A 94 6.03 -11.80 2.78
C SER A 94 4.80 -12.40 2.12
N VAL A 95 4.64 -13.73 2.19
CA VAL A 95 3.47 -14.40 1.66
C VAL A 95 2.27 -14.10 2.54
N ILE A 96 1.18 -13.69 1.91
CA ILE A 96 -0.11 -13.49 2.56
C ILE A 96 -0.81 -14.87 2.65
N PRO A 97 -1.02 -15.43 3.85
CA PRO A 97 -1.64 -16.74 4.00
C PRO A 97 -3.06 -16.75 3.44
N GLY A 98 -3.38 -17.76 2.64
CA GLY A 98 -4.72 -17.92 2.09
C GLY A 98 -5.10 -16.89 1.03
N LEU A 99 -4.18 -16.05 0.54
CA LEU A 99 -4.45 -15.06 -0.51
C LEU A 99 -5.20 -15.68 -1.69
N HIS A 100 -4.79 -16.88 -2.14
CA HIS A 100 -5.43 -17.63 -3.23
C HIS A 100 -6.93 -17.90 -3.02
N ARG A 101 -7.41 -17.96 -1.77
CA ARG A 101 -8.83 -18.16 -1.45
C ARG A 101 -9.63 -16.89 -1.58
N PHE A 102 -9.00 -15.76 -1.29
CA PHE A 102 -9.65 -14.46 -1.29
C PHE A 102 -9.59 -13.79 -2.65
N VAL A 103 -8.54 -14.00 -3.42
CA VAL A 103 -8.43 -13.43 -4.77
C VAL A 103 -9.36 -14.09 -5.79
N GLY A 104 -9.97 -15.23 -5.45
CA GLY A 104 -10.89 -15.94 -6.33
C GLY A 104 -10.23 -16.31 -7.67
N ASP A 105 -10.92 -15.98 -8.77
CA ASP A 105 -10.47 -16.23 -10.14
C ASP A 105 -9.63 -15.09 -10.73
N ASN A 106 -9.33 -14.06 -9.93
CA ASN A 106 -8.56 -12.92 -10.40
C ASN A 106 -7.12 -13.33 -10.76
N PRO A 107 -6.59 -12.89 -11.92
CA PRO A 107 -5.22 -13.17 -12.29
C PRO A 107 -4.25 -12.47 -11.33
N VAL A 108 -3.18 -13.18 -10.97
CA VAL A 108 -2.17 -12.68 -10.03
C VAL A 108 -0.82 -12.56 -10.71
N ILE A 109 -0.22 -11.38 -10.67
CA ILE A 109 1.19 -11.14 -10.97
C ILE A 109 1.98 -11.23 -9.67
N LEU A 110 3.03 -12.05 -9.62
CA LEU A 110 3.92 -12.12 -8.47
C LEU A 110 5.19 -11.30 -8.72
N VAL A 111 5.45 -10.33 -7.85
CA VAL A 111 6.61 -9.43 -7.94
C VAL A 111 7.55 -9.67 -6.77
N GLY A 112 8.71 -10.27 -7.05
CA GLY A 112 9.84 -10.36 -6.12
C GLY A 112 10.62 -9.06 -6.08
N ASN A 113 10.39 -8.24 -5.04
CA ASN A 113 11.04 -6.95 -4.87
C ASN A 113 12.40 -7.07 -4.16
N LYS A 114 13.17 -5.97 -4.16
CA LYS A 114 14.55 -5.86 -3.61
C LYS A 114 15.61 -6.64 -4.37
N ALA A 115 15.40 -6.88 -5.67
CA ALA A 115 16.36 -7.58 -6.52
C ALA A 115 17.74 -6.88 -6.61
N ASP A 116 17.85 -5.60 -6.23
CA ASP A 116 19.12 -4.86 -6.21
C ASP A 116 20.13 -5.34 -5.16
N VAL A 117 19.68 -6.06 -4.14
CA VAL A 117 20.54 -6.60 -3.08
C VAL A 117 21.14 -7.96 -3.49
N LEU A 118 20.68 -8.56 -4.59
CA LEU A 118 21.16 -9.86 -5.03
C LEU A 118 22.64 -9.82 -5.48
N PRO A 119 23.47 -10.78 -5.04
CA PRO A 119 24.79 -11.01 -5.62
C PRO A 119 24.76 -11.16 -7.14
N LYS A 120 25.68 -10.50 -7.85
CA LYS A 120 25.82 -10.59 -9.31
C LYS A 120 26.04 -12.02 -9.85
N SER A 121 26.51 -12.92 -8.99
CA SER A 121 26.73 -14.34 -9.31
C SER A 121 25.45 -15.18 -9.35
N LEU A 122 24.34 -14.68 -8.80
CA LEU A 122 23.07 -15.39 -8.79
C LEU A 122 22.36 -15.24 -10.13
N ASN A 123 21.84 -16.35 -10.65
CA ASN A 123 21.05 -16.37 -11.87
C ASN A 123 19.60 -15.91 -11.57
N PRO A 124 19.13 -14.78 -12.12
CA PRO A 124 17.79 -14.27 -11.86
C PRO A 124 16.67 -15.23 -12.27
N ASN A 125 16.88 -16.04 -13.31
CA ASN A 125 15.89 -17.01 -13.77
C ASN A 125 15.72 -18.16 -12.79
N ARG A 126 16.80 -18.58 -12.10
CA ARG A 126 16.69 -19.58 -11.03
C ARG A 126 15.85 -19.05 -9.86
N LEU A 127 16.02 -17.77 -9.51
CA LEU A 127 15.23 -17.14 -8.45
C LEU A 127 13.75 -17.00 -8.87
N LYS A 128 13.46 -16.55 -10.09
CA LYS A 128 12.09 -16.51 -10.63
C LYS A 128 11.41 -17.89 -10.57
N ASN A 129 12.12 -18.94 -11.01
CA ASN A 129 11.60 -20.31 -10.95
C ASN A 129 11.36 -20.78 -9.51
N TRP A 130 12.27 -20.46 -8.59
CA TRP A 130 12.11 -20.78 -7.18
C TRP A 130 10.89 -20.07 -6.58
N LEU A 131 10.73 -18.76 -6.82
CA LEU A 131 9.57 -17.98 -6.36
C LEU A 131 8.25 -18.57 -6.89
N GLN A 132 8.22 -18.95 -8.17
CA GLN A 132 7.04 -19.57 -8.77
C GLN A 132 6.71 -20.93 -8.12
N GLN A 133 7.73 -21.75 -7.82
CA GLN A 133 7.54 -23.03 -7.13
C GLN A 133 7.02 -22.82 -5.70
N GLN A 134 7.58 -21.85 -4.97
CA GLN A 134 7.14 -21.55 -3.60
C GLN A 134 5.72 -20.99 -3.59
N ALA A 135 5.38 -20.09 -4.50
CA ALA A 135 4.01 -19.59 -4.65
C ALA A 135 3.02 -20.73 -4.90
N LYS A 136 3.36 -21.66 -5.81
CA LYS A 136 2.55 -22.84 -6.11
C LYS A 136 2.38 -23.75 -4.89
N ALA A 137 3.42 -23.94 -4.09
CA ALA A 137 3.35 -24.71 -2.84
C ALA A 137 2.39 -24.08 -1.81
N GLN A 138 2.23 -22.76 -1.85
CA GLN A 138 1.27 -22.00 -1.02
C GLN A 138 -0.12 -21.86 -1.66
N GLY A 139 -0.38 -22.58 -2.76
CA GLY A 139 -1.64 -22.57 -3.49
C GLY A 139 -1.83 -21.35 -4.42
N LEU A 140 -0.85 -20.45 -4.50
CA LEU A 140 -0.90 -19.30 -5.39
C LEU A 140 -0.35 -19.66 -6.78
N ARG A 141 -1.13 -19.42 -7.83
CA ARG A 141 -0.74 -19.69 -9.22
C ARG A 141 -0.65 -18.39 -10.00
N PRO A 142 0.50 -17.68 -9.94
CA PRO A 142 0.64 -16.42 -10.65
C PRO A 142 0.69 -16.65 -12.17
N VAL A 143 0.08 -15.72 -12.93
CA VAL A 143 0.13 -15.72 -14.40
C VAL A 143 1.54 -15.40 -14.91
N VAL A 144 2.27 -14.55 -14.17
CA VAL A 144 3.68 -14.24 -14.42
C VAL A 144 4.39 -13.95 -13.10
N THR A 145 5.66 -14.34 -13.02
CA THR A 145 6.54 -14.04 -11.88
C THR A 145 7.70 -13.18 -12.34
N MET A 146 7.90 -12.05 -11.68
CA MET A 146 8.87 -11.03 -12.06
C MET A 146 9.76 -10.65 -10.88
N LEU A 147 10.91 -10.07 -11.19
CA LEU A 147 11.82 -9.51 -10.19
C LEU A 147 11.89 -8.01 -10.42
N ALA A 148 11.80 -7.23 -9.34
CA ALA A 148 11.87 -5.80 -9.39
C ALA A 148 12.79 -5.26 -8.28
N SER A 149 13.31 -4.06 -8.49
CA SER A 149 13.82 -3.21 -7.41
C SER A 149 13.10 -1.89 -7.48
N ALA A 150 12.08 -1.72 -6.65
CA ALA A 150 11.38 -0.45 -6.52
C ALA A 150 12.32 0.73 -6.20
N LYS A 151 13.40 0.47 -5.45
CA LYS A 151 14.39 1.48 -5.06
C LYS A 151 15.29 1.91 -6.22
N LYS A 152 15.75 0.96 -7.05
CA LYS A 152 16.64 1.24 -8.19
C LYS A 152 15.90 1.46 -9.51
N GLY A 153 14.61 1.14 -9.57
CA GLY A 153 13.80 1.15 -10.79
C GLY A 153 13.98 -0.08 -11.68
N PHE A 154 14.74 -1.08 -11.25
CA PHE A 154 14.94 -2.30 -12.05
C PHE A 154 13.62 -3.06 -12.19
N GLY A 155 13.24 -3.44 -13.42
CA GLY A 155 12.06 -4.27 -13.70
C GLY A 155 10.72 -3.59 -13.48
N VAL A 156 10.67 -2.27 -13.30
CA VAL A 156 9.41 -1.53 -13.12
C VAL A 156 8.72 -1.30 -14.47
N ASP A 157 9.47 -0.90 -15.50
CA ASP A 157 8.93 -0.79 -16.88
C ASP A 157 8.35 -2.14 -17.35
N GLU A 158 9.10 -3.23 -17.17
CA GLU A 158 8.63 -4.58 -17.51
C GLU A 158 7.36 -4.97 -16.73
N LEU A 159 7.23 -4.51 -15.48
CA LEU A 159 6.04 -4.73 -14.67
C LEU A 159 4.84 -3.95 -15.21
N LEU A 160 5.03 -2.70 -15.64
CA LEU A 160 3.97 -1.90 -16.28
C LEU A 160 3.48 -2.58 -17.57
N ASP A 161 4.40 -3.05 -18.41
CA ASP A 161 4.06 -3.81 -19.62
C ASP A 161 3.27 -5.09 -19.29
N ALA A 162 3.67 -5.81 -18.24
CA ALA A 162 2.96 -6.99 -17.79
C ALA A 162 1.57 -6.65 -17.23
N ILE A 163 1.44 -5.56 -16.48
CA ILE A 163 0.16 -5.08 -15.97
C ILE A 163 -0.77 -4.77 -17.14
N GLU A 164 -0.31 -4.00 -18.14
CA GLU A 164 -1.13 -3.66 -19.31
C GLU A 164 -1.57 -4.91 -20.07
N LYS A 165 -0.66 -5.87 -20.25
CA LYS A 165 -0.93 -7.14 -20.94
C LYS A 165 -1.98 -8.02 -20.23
N TYR A 166 -1.94 -8.10 -18.90
CA TYR A 166 -2.78 -9.04 -18.15
C TYR A 166 -4.02 -8.39 -17.51
N ARG A 167 -4.08 -7.06 -17.43
CA ARG A 167 -5.22 -6.38 -16.78
C ARG A 167 -6.50 -6.46 -17.59
N ASP A 168 -6.43 -6.58 -18.92
CA ASP A 168 -7.60 -6.78 -19.78
C ASP A 168 -8.75 -5.80 -19.45
N HIS A 169 -8.43 -4.49 -19.42
CA HIS A 169 -9.35 -3.41 -19.04
C HIS A 169 -9.99 -3.53 -17.65
N ARG A 170 -9.29 -4.14 -16.68
CA ARG A 170 -9.72 -4.20 -15.28
C ARG A 170 -8.89 -3.27 -14.39
N ASP A 171 -9.45 -2.99 -13.21
CA ASP A 171 -8.70 -2.37 -12.11
C ASP A 171 -7.51 -3.24 -11.70
N VAL A 172 -6.49 -2.60 -11.15
CA VAL A 172 -5.27 -3.26 -10.70
C VAL A 172 -5.09 -3.04 -9.20
N TYR A 173 -5.19 -4.09 -8.39
CA TYR A 173 -4.92 -4.02 -6.95
C TYR A 173 -3.49 -4.43 -6.64
N VAL A 174 -2.74 -3.54 -6.01
CA VAL A 174 -1.41 -3.87 -5.50
C VAL A 174 -1.51 -4.29 -4.05
N VAL A 175 -1.17 -5.56 -3.77
CA VAL A 175 -1.23 -6.19 -2.46
C VAL A 175 0.15 -6.63 -2.00
N GLY A 176 0.36 -6.66 -0.68
CA GLY A 176 1.61 -7.13 -0.09
C GLY A 176 1.63 -6.87 1.41
N VAL A 177 2.45 -7.64 2.13
CA VAL A 177 2.66 -7.36 3.55
C VAL A 177 3.49 -6.09 3.74
N THR A 178 3.54 -5.59 4.97
CA THR A 178 4.41 -4.46 5.34
C THR A 178 5.88 -4.76 5.02
N ASN A 179 6.64 -3.73 4.66
CA ASN A 179 8.09 -3.81 4.39
C ASN A 179 8.54 -4.62 3.16
N THR A 180 7.62 -5.13 2.33
CA THR A 180 7.97 -5.72 1.02
C THR A 180 8.40 -4.67 -0.01
N GLY A 181 8.15 -3.39 0.27
CA GLY A 181 8.47 -2.26 -0.62
C GLY A 181 7.35 -1.90 -1.60
N LYS A 182 6.10 -2.33 -1.32
CA LYS A 182 4.89 -1.94 -2.06
C LYS A 182 4.77 -0.42 -2.25
N SER A 183 4.84 0.38 -1.17
CA SER A 183 4.72 1.85 -1.29
C SER A 183 5.84 2.47 -2.11
N THR A 184 7.07 1.93 -2.02
CA THR A 184 8.18 2.37 -2.88
C THR A 184 7.90 2.05 -4.35
N LEU A 185 7.30 0.89 -4.64
CA LEU A 185 6.95 0.47 -6.00
C LEU A 185 5.85 1.37 -6.58
N ILE A 186 4.79 1.63 -5.81
CA ILE A 186 3.70 2.54 -6.18
C ILE A 186 4.22 3.93 -6.50
N ASN A 187 5.02 4.52 -5.61
CA ASN A 187 5.59 5.85 -5.82
C ASN A 187 6.44 5.92 -7.09
N ARG A 188 7.13 4.82 -7.43
CA ARG A 188 7.92 4.72 -8.64
C ARG A 188 7.04 4.67 -9.88
N ILE A 189 5.99 3.85 -9.86
CA ILE A 189 4.99 3.74 -10.93
C ILE A 189 4.32 5.08 -11.18
N ILE A 190 3.90 5.80 -10.14
CA ILE A 190 3.33 7.15 -10.27
C ILE A 190 4.29 8.05 -11.04
N LYS A 191 5.56 8.10 -10.61
CA LYS A 191 6.58 8.95 -11.23
C LYS A 191 6.79 8.63 -12.72
N GLU A 192 6.74 7.35 -13.10
CA GLU A 192 6.92 6.90 -14.48
C GLU A 192 5.68 7.18 -15.36
N LEU A 193 4.46 7.05 -14.83
CA LEU A 193 3.22 7.26 -15.59
C LEU A 193 2.87 8.74 -15.78
N THR A 194 2.93 9.54 -14.71
CA THR A 194 2.40 10.92 -14.75
C THR A 194 3.47 11.98 -15.00
N GLY A 195 4.75 11.65 -14.82
CA GLY A 195 5.86 12.63 -14.83
C GLY A 195 5.75 13.72 -13.75
N VAL A 196 4.73 13.66 -12.88
CA VAL A 196 4.34 14.65 -11.88
C VAL A 196 4.09 13.93 -10.56
N GLU A 197 4.62 14.46 -9.45
CA GLU A 197 4.53 13.82 -8.13
C GLU A 197 3.11 13.82 -7.51
N ASP A 198 2.14 14.54 -8.08
CA ASP A 198 0.93 15.02 -7.37
C ASP A 198 -0.44 14.45 -7.82
N LEU A 199 -0.50 13.47 -8.73
CA LEU A 199 -1.78 12.86 -9.15
C LEU A 199 -2.17 11.68 -8.24
N ILE A 200 -2.55 12.00 -7.01
CA ILE A 200 -2.97 11.03 -5.99
C ILE A 200 -4.39 11.37 -5.55
N THR A 201 -5.36 10.54 -5.91
CA THR A 201 -6.69 10.60 -5.28
C THR A 201 -6.75 9.60 -4.15
N THR A 202 -7.09 10.08 -2.95
CA THR A 202 -7.33 9.21 -1.80
C THR A 202 -8.83 8.98 -1.65
N SER A 203 -9.22 7.75 -1.41
CA SER A 203 -10.59 7.39 -1.04
C SER A 203 -10.57 6.32 0.04
N ARG A 204 -11.73 5.95 0.60
CA ARG A 204 -11.78 4.89 1.62
C ARG A 204 -12.06 3.53 1.00
N PHE A 205 -11.43 2.48 1.51
CA PHE A 205 -11.84 1.11 1.20
C PHE A 205 -13.25 0.87 1.77
N PRO A 206 -14.19 0.28 0.98
CA PRO A 206 -15.55 0.00 1.45
C PRO A 206 -15.55 -0.76 2.78
N GLY A 207 -16.28 -0.25 3.77
CA GLY A 207 -16.42 -0.90 5.07
C GLY A 207 -15.19 -0.80 6.00
N THR A 208 -14.17 0.01 5.68
CA THR A 208 -12.99 0.20 6.53
C THR A 208 -12.62 1.68 6.70
N THR A 209 -11.80 2.01 7.70
CA THR A 209 -11.21 3.34 7.89
C THR A 209 -9.89 3.53 7.14
N LEU A 210 -9.57 2.64 6.21
CA LEU A 210 -8.31 2.64 5.48
C LEU A 210 -8.40 3.49 4.22
N ASP A 211 -7.41 4.35 4.05
CA ASP A 211 -7.26 5.17 2.85
C ASP A 211 -6.60 4.33 1.74
N ARG A 212 -7.14 4.40 0.53
CA ARG A 212 -6.62 3.80 -0.70
C ARG A 212 -6.13 4.90 -1.62
N ILE A 213 -5.00 4.65 -2.28
CA ILE A 213 -4.47 5.53 -3.33
C ILE A 213 -4.97 4.97 -4.66
N MET A 214 -5.65 5.80 -5.45
CA MET A 214 -6.06 5.46 -6.80
C MET A 214 -5.29 6.30 -7.80
N ILE A 215 -4.63 5.61 -8.73
CA ILE A 215 -3.87 6.18 -9.83
C ILE A 215 -4.65 5.88 -11.10
N PRO A 216 -5.25 6.89 -11.75
CA PRO A 216 -6.02 6.67 -12.96
C PRO A 216 -5.11 6.17 -14.09
N LEU A 217 -5.58 5.18 -14.83
CA LEU A 217 -5.01 4.70 -16.07
C LEU A 217 -5.76 5.32 -17.27
N ASP A 218 -5.14 5.31 -18.45
CA ASP A 218 -5.65 6.00 -19.63
C ASP A 218 -7.02 5.50 -20.13
N ASP A 219 -7.42 4.28 -19.75
CA ASP A 219 -8.68 3.67 -20.16
C ASP A 219 -9.82 3.82 -19.13
N GLY A 220 -9.63 4.69 -18.13
CA GLY A 220 -10.63 4.96 -17.10
C GLY A 220 -10.62 3.97 -15.93
N GLN A 221 -9.77 2.93 -15.97
CA GLN A 221 -9.52 2.06 -14.82
C GLN A 221 -8.47 2.66 -13.88
N SER A 222 -8.28 2.05 -12.71
CA SER A 222 -7.33 2.56 -11.72
C SER A 222 -6.36 1.49 -11.23
N LEU A 223 -5.12 1.93 -10.97
CA LEU A 223 -4.19 1.20 -10.13
C LEU A 223 -4.40 1.63 -8.68
N ILE A 224 -4.73 0.66 -7.84
CA ILE A 224 -5.21 0.85 -6.48
C ILE A 224 -4.18 0.30 -5.49
N ASP A 225 -3.63 1.17 -4.65
CA ASP A 225 -2.78 0.76 -3.54
C ASP A 225 -3.65 0.27 -2.37
N THR A 226 -3.38 -0.95 -1.91
CA THR A 226 -4.01 -1.50 -0.72
C THR A 226 -3.11 -1.26 0.50
N PRO A 227 -3.64 -0.97 1.69
CA PRO A 227 -2.85 -0.95 2.93
C PRO A 227 -1.95 -2.18 3.08
N GLY A 228 -0.69 -1.95 3.44
CA GLY A 228 0.25 -3.05 3.67
C GLY A 228 -0.20 -3.93 4.84
N ILE A 229 -0.19 -5.24 4.64
CA ILE A 229 -0.71 -6.20 5.63
C ILE A 229 0.37 -6.46 6.70
N ILE A 230 0.04 -6.25 7.97
CA ILE A 230 0.95 -6.56 9.07
C ILE A 230 0.94 -8.07 9.31
N HIS A 231 1.95 -8.77 8.82
CA HIS A 231 2.07 -10.22 9.03
C HIS A 231 2.87 -10.54 10.30
N ARG A 232 2.22 -10.91 11.41
CA ARG A 232 2.84 -11.06 12.75
C ARG A 232 4.11 -11.95 12.83
N HIS A 233 4.32 -12.85 11.87
CA HIS A 233 5.51 -13.71 11.81
C HIS A 233 6.70 -13.12 11.04
N GLN A 234 6.56 -11.94 10.43
CA GLN A 234 7.67 -11.28 9.73
C GLN A 234 8.77 -10.93 10.74
N MET A 235 10.02 -11.20 10.38
CA MET A 235 11.18 -10.84 11.22
C MET A 235 11.15 -9.35 11.60
N ALA A 236 10.70 -8.52 10.66
CA ALA A 236 10.55 -7.08 10.83
C ALA A 236 9.58 -6.64 11.95
N HIS A 237 8.67 -7.51 12.44
CA HIS A 237 7.81 -7.19 13.58
C HIS A 237 8.52 -7.27 14.92
N PHE A 238 9.59 -8.07 14.99
CA PHE A 238 10.34 -8.28 16.23
C PHE A 238 11.52 -7.30 16.38
N VAL A 239 11.77 -6.48 15.35
CA VAL A 239 12.92 -5.59 15.26
C VAL A 239 12.45 -4.13 15.26
N GLY A 240 13.03 -3.30 16.13
CA GLY A 240 12.67 -1.88 16.22
C GLY A 240 13.02 -1.10 14.95
N PRO A 241 12.38 0.05 14.67
CA PRO A 241 12.58 0.81 13.42
C PRO A 241 14.02 1.27 13.15
N LYS A 242 14.82 1.45 14.22
CA LYS A 242 16.24 1.82 14.10
C LYS A 242 17.09 0.62 13.67
N ASP A 243 16.80 -0.55 14.21
CA ASP A 243 17.54 -1.79 13.97
C ASP A 243 17.12 -2.44 12.65
N LEU A 244 15.89 -2.20 12.19
CA LEU A 244 15.41 -2.64 10.88
C LEU A 244 16.21 -2.00 9.72
N LYS A 245 16.94 -0.92 9.95
CA LYS A 245 17.84 -0.33 8.94
C LYS A 245 19.18 -1.07 8.81
N LEU A 246 19.51 -1.92 9.78
CA LEU A 246 20.77 -2.67 9.86
C LEU A 246 20.64 -4.11 9.36
N VAL A 247 19.42 -4.58 9.14
CA VAL A 247 19.05 -5.95 8.72
C VAL A 247 18.42 -5.90 7.33
#